data_AF-A0A559UB55-F1
#
_entry.id   AF-A0A559UB55-F1
#
_cell.length_a   1.000
_cell.length_b   1.000
_cell.length_c   1.000
_cell.angle_alpha   90.00
_cell.angle_beta   90.00
_cell.angle_gamma   90.00
#
_symmetry.space_group_name_H-M   'P 1'
#
loop_
_entity.id
_entity.type
_entity.pdbx_description
1 polymer ?
#
loop_
_entity_poly.entity_id
_entity_poly.type
_entity_poly.pdbx_seq_one_letter_code
_entity_poly.pdbx_strand_id
1 'polypeptide(L)'
;MTRKDLDALFASPAALLAVGPEGVRDLPATGGGAGREAYAQAVTILDGAEVSRAEFASWLHFGAKVLGHDAYAGLVAEAAPGMPWRTVWAWWRPVGAYRAKPNLSGDAGVEVHEAPDGRLLLKLWSQWTQAHWLDPATGIRVPAPADGEFTERPYDAPVEGPVLFDPDDDQGLHQPDTWEEPVPLGGDRVMFFEPRGVVVLERNGAATDGPTDSGAVSWGEGGPWFTGPTAAEVPLDAARLEEAFDTDGMVLLTQDQLPAALTHVPTRELAVTAGLPKWFAAGVATFTLAWSDGKAHGLEPDENGLLHLGTFELAYADTGRVLVHPETGTVSMVRNGQGPFPFARDTETFVRLLETVYRFMGACWNPYPGEYGERDFLSEVAALEPLSVDEETPAHSVWEHLFAAIVELSPWGF
;
A
#
# COMPACT_ATOMS: atom_id res chain seq x y z
N MET A 1 -35.23 1.55 -1.72
CA MET A 1 -35.06 0.51 -2.76
C MET A 1 -34.96 -0.86 -2.12
N THR A 2 -35.19 -1.96 -2.84
CA THR A 2 -34.78 -3.30 -2.39
C THR A 2 -33.30 -3.53 -2.67
N ARG A 3 -32.67 -4.53 -2.03
CA ARG A 3 -31.26 -4.88 -2.32
C ARG A 3 -31.02 -5.11 -3.82
N LYS A 4 -31.94 -5.79 -4.51
CA LYS A 4 -31.81 -6.08 -5.94
C LYS A 4 -31.82 -4.81 -6.81
N ASP A 5 -32.61 -3.80 -6.44
CA ASP A 5 -32.66 -2.55 -7.20
C ASP A 5 -31.38 -1.73 -6.98
N LEU A 6 -30.79 -1.80 -5.79
CA LEU A 6 -29.49 -1.20 -5.48
C LEU A 6 -28.36 -1.90 -6.24
N ASP A 7 -28.34 -3.24 -6.24
CA ASP A 7 -27.34 -4.02 -6.98
C ASP A 7 -27.43 -3.75 -8.49
N ALA A 8 -28.64 -3.51 -9.02
CA ALA A 8 -28.86 -3.09 -10.41
C ALA A 8 -28.45 -1.63 -10.68
N LEU A 9 -28.64 -0.72 -9.71
CA LEU A 9 -28.21 0.68 -9.80
C LEU A 9 -26.67 0.78 -9.89
N PHE A 10 -25.97 0.17 -8.92
CA PHE A 10 -24.51 0.22 -8.90
C PHE A 10 -23.86 -0.56 -10.05
N ALA A 11 -24.52 -1.58 -10.61
CA ALA A 11 -24.06 -2.27 -11.82
C ALA A 11 -24.14 -1.41 -13.10
N SER A 12 -24.74 -0.22 -13.06
CA SER A 12 -24.91 0.66 -14.22
C SER A 12 -24.44 2.09 -13.90
N PRO A 13 -23.22 2.48 -14.30
CA PRO A 13 -22.72 3.85 -14.13
C PRO A 13 -23.67 4.92 -14.67
N ALA A 14 -24.29 4.67 -15.83
CA ALA A 14 -25.28 5.57 -16.42
C ALA A 14 -26.53 5.75 -15.53
N ALA A 15 -27.00 4.70 -14.84
CA ALA A 15 -28.12 4.81 -13.91
C ALA A 15 -27.69 5.53 -12.61
N LEU A 16 -26.52 5.20 -12.07
CA LEU A 16 -25.96 5.80 -10.86
C LEU A 16 -25.78 7.32 -11.02
N LEU A 17 -25.15 7.75 -12.12
CA LEU A 17 -24.92 9.15 -12.45
C LEU A 17 -26.22 9.91 -12.77
N ALA A 18 -27.22 9.25 -13.36
CA ALA A 18 -28.53 9.85 -13.65
C ALA A 18 -29.44 9.98 -12.42
N VAL A 19 -29.31 9.10 -11.42
CA VAL A 19 -30.04 9.19 -10.15
C VAL A 19 -29.55 10.36 -9.30
N GLY A 20 -28.25 10.65 -9.31
CA GLY A 20 -27.67 11.81 -8.63
C GLY A 20 -27.65 11.70 -7.09
N PRO A 21 -27.05 12.70 -6.41
CA PRO A 21 -26.69 12.62 -4.99
C PRO A 21 -27.87 12.34 -4.06
N GLU A 22 -28.98 13.07 -4.17
CA GLU A 22 -30.15 12.87 -3.30
C GLU A 22 -30.82 11.49 -3.45
N GLY A 23 -30.59 10.81 -4.58
CA GLY A 23 -31.05 9.43 -4.79
C GLY A 23 -30.09 8.36 -4.27
N VAL A 24 -28.84 8.72 -3.93
CA VAL A 24 -27.81 7.81 -3.38
C VAL A 24 -27.45 8.09 -1.92
N ARG A 25 -27.81 9.27 -1.39
CA ARG A 25 -27.50 9.76 -0.03
C ARG A 25 -27.80 8.78 1.12
N ASP A 26 -28.95 8.12 1.08
CA ASP A 26 -29.40 7.16 2.11
C ASP A 26 -28.95 5.71 1.83
N LEU A 27 -28.08 5.49 0.83
CA LEU A 27 -27.69 4.15 0.40
C LEU A 27 -26.41 3.68 1.12
N PRO A 28 -26.41 2.50 1.76
CA PRO A 28 -25.18 1.94 2.29
C PRO A 28 -24.26 1.58 1.13
N ALA A 29 -23.08 2.20 1.11
CA ALA A 29 -22.02 1.88 0.15
C ALA A 29 -21.38 0.50 0.44
N THR A 30 -21.58 -0.04 1.64
CA THR A 30 -21.22 -1.42 2.00
C THR A 30 -22.11 -2.44 1.29
N GLY A 31 -21.53 -3.57 0.87
CA GLY A 31 -22.27 -4.68 0.23
C GLY A 31 -21.49 -5.48 -0.83
N GLY A 32 -20.36 -4.94 -1.31
CA GLY A 32 -19.47 -5.56 -2.29
C GLY A 32 -19.95 -5.48 -3.74
N GLY A 33 -19.00 -5.65 -4.67
CA GLY A 33 -19.19 -5.55 -6.12
C GLY A 33 -18.75 -4.19 -6.68
N ALA A 34 -18.05 -4.23 -7.81
CA ALA A 34 -17.26 -3.15 -8.39
C ALA A 34 -17.86 -1.74 -8.31
N GLY A 35 -19.15 -1.57 -8.66
CA GLY A 35 -19.78 -0.25 -8.67
C GLY A 35 -20.08 0.35 -7.30
N ARG A 36 -20.31 -0.49 -6.27
CA ARG A 36 -20.43 -0.01 -4.87
C ARG A 36 -19.06 0.38 -4.33
N GLU A 37 -18.06 -0.44 -4.63
CA GLU A 37 -16.69 -0.27 -4.15
C GLU A 37 -16.05 0.98 -4.78
N ALA A 38 -16.20 1.17 -6.09
CA ALA A 38 -15.78 2.37 -6.81
C ALA A 38 -16.56 3.63 -6.36
N TYR A 39 -17.85 3.50 -6.02
CA TYR A 39 -18.63 4.61 -5.46
C TYR A 39 -18.07 5.04 -4.10
N ALA A 40 -17.88 4.11 -3.16
CA ALA A 40 -17.28 4.39 -1.86
C ALA A 40 -15.87 4.97 -1.97
N GLN A 41 -15.07 4.50 -2.96
CA GLN A 41 -13.79 5.14 -3.27
C GLN A 41 -13.96 6.61 -3.63
N ALA A 42 -14.86 6.94 -4.56
CA ALA A 42 -15.11 8.32 -4.97
C ALA A 42 -15.58 9.19 -3.80
N VAL A 43 -16.61 8.78 -3.05
CA VAL A 43 -17.19 9.62 -1.97
C VAL A 43 -16.31 9.76 -0.72
N THR A 44 -15.39 8.82 -0.44
CA THR A 44 -14.45 8.98 0.69
C THR A 44 -13.22 9.80 0.31
N ILE A 45 -12.82 9.82 -0.98
CA ILE A 45 -11.75 10.70 -1.47
C ILE A 45 -12.24 12.15 -1.58
N LEU A 46 -13.49 12.34 -2.00
CA LEU A 46 -14.12 13.65 -2.08
C LEU A 46 -14.47 14.26 -0.70
N ASP A 47 -14.54 13.46 0.36
CA ASP A 47 -14.91 13.87 1.74
C ASP A 47 -16.09 14.87 1.80
N GLY A 48 -17.15 14.58 1.03
CA GLY A 48 -18.35 15.43 0.95
C GLY A 48 -18.25 16.66 0.04
N ALA A 49 -17.13 16.92 -0.64
CA ALA A 49 -16.94 18.03 -1.57
C ALA A 49 -18.03 18.12 -2.66
N GLU A 50 -18.37 19.35 -3.05
CA GLU A 50 -19.35 19.60 -4.11
C GLU A 50 -18.68 19.56 -5.48
N VAL A 51 -19.03 18.56 -6.30
CA VAL A 51 -18.43 18.33 -7.63
C VAL A 51 -19.50 18.14 -8.70
N SER A 52 -19.13 18.36 -9.97
CA SER A 52 -20.04 18.14 -11.10
C SER A 52 -20.29 16.65 -11.35
N ARG A 53 -21.38 16.28 -12.06
CA ARG A 53 -21.61 14.87 -12.46
C ARG A 53 -20.49 14.32 -13.35
N ALA A 54 -19.93 15.14 -14.24
CA ALA A 54 -18.85 14.75 -15.13
C ALA A 54 -17.56 14.43 -14.36
N GLU A 55 -17.27 15.23 -13.34
CA GLU A 55 -16.12 15.05 -12.47
C GLU A 55 -16.31 13.90 -11.48
N PHE A 56 -17.50 13.73 -10.89
CA PHE A 56 -17.81 12.56 -10.05
C PHE A 56 -17.64 11.25 -10.84
N ALA A 57 -17.95 11.25 -12.15
CA ALA A 57 -17.65 10.12 -13.01
C ALA A 57 -16.13 9.87 -13.17
N SER A 58 -15.29 10.92 -13.14
CA SER A 58 -13.83 10.78 -13.15
C SER A 58 -13.33 10.16 -11.83
N TRP A 59 -13.87 10.59 -10.69
CA TRP A 59 -13.58 9.98 -9.38
C TRP A 59 -14.10 8.54 -9.26
N LEU A 60 -15.26 8.22 -9.83
CA LEU A 60 -15.79 6.86 -9.95
C LEU A 60 -14.92 5.98 -10.86
N HIS A 61 -14.36 6.54 -11.94
CA HIS A 61 -13.41 5.88 -12.82
C HIS A 61 -12.06 5.64 -12.13
N PHE A 62 -11.54 6.62 -11.39
CA PHE A 62 -10.35 6.49 -10.55
C PHE A 62 -10.54 5.36 -9.53
N GLY A 63 -11.63 5.41 -8.75
CA GLY A 63 -11.99 4.36 -7.80
C GLY A 63 -12.02 2.98 -8.45
N ALA A 64 -12.70 2.84 -9.59
CA ALA A 64 -12.73 1.57 -10.32
C ALA A 64 -11.33 1.09 -10.77
N LYS A 65 -10.44 1.99 -11.20
CA LYS A 65 -9.07 1.67 -11.61
C LYS A 65 -8.15 1.29 -10.44
N VAL A 66 -8.24 1.99 -9.31
CA VAL A 66 -7.52 1.65 -8.06
C VAL A 66 -7.87 0.25 -7.55
N LEU A 67 -9.10 -0.20 -7.79
CA LEU A 67 -9.61 -1.51 -7.41
C LEU A 67 -9.30 -2.64 -8.42
N GLY A 68 -8.71 -2.32 -9.58
CA GLY A 68 -8.54 -3.28 -10.67
C GLY A 68 -9.84 -3.65 -11.41
N HIS A 69 -10.93 -2.90 -11.20
CA HIS A 69 -12.22 -3.11 -11.87
C HIS A 69 -12.26 -2.47 -13.26
N ASP A 70 -11.28 -2.79 -14.12
CA ASP A 70 -11.12 -2.20 -15.47
C ASP A 70 -12.39 -2.28 -16.32
N ALA A 71 -13.12 -3.41 -16.23
CA ALA A 71 -14.39 -3.58 -16.95
C ALA A 71 -15.49 -2.61 -16.46
N TYR A 72 -15.49 -2.22 -15.18
CA TYR A 72 -16.40 -1.21 -14.65
C TYR A 72 -15.92 0.21 -15.02
N ALA A 73 -14.61 0.48 -14.94
CA ALA A 73 -14.02 1.75 -15.39
C ALA A 73 -14.38 2.04 -16.87
N GLY A 74 -14.33 1.03 -17.74
CA GLY A 74 -14.81 1.12 -19.11
C GLY A 74 -16.29 1.53 -19.23
N LEU A 75 -17.18 0.92 -18.44
CA LEU A 75 -18.60 1.29 -18.40
C LEU A 75 -18.83 2.72 -17.87
N VAL A 76 -18.00 3.22 -16.95
CA VAL A 76 -18.03 4.62 -16.51
C VAL A 76 -17.60 5.55 -17.65
N ALA A 77 -16.54 5.18 -18.37
CA ALA A 77 -16.01 5.94 -19.51
C ALA A 77 -16.94 5.98 -20.74
N GLU A 78 -17.79 4.96 -20.92
CA GLU A 78 -18.88 4.93 -21.89
C GLU A 78 -20.09 5.76 -21.44
N ALA A 79 -20.43 5.71 -20.14
CA ALA A 79 -21.57 6.45 -19.57
C ALA A 79 -21.33 7.96 -19.46
N ALA A 80 -20.08 8.37 -19.24
CA ALA A 80 -19.66 9.77 -19.06
C ALA A 80 -18.52 10.14 -20.03
N PRO A 81 -18.78 10.26 -21.35
CA PRO A 81 -17.74 10.59 -22.33
C PRO A 81 -17.09 11.97 -22.08
N GLY A 82 -17.81 12.89 -21.42
CA GLY A 82 -17.34 14.23 -21.04
C GLY A 82 -16.72 14.37 -19.65
N MET A 83 -16.26 13.28 -19.02
CA MET A 83 -15.37 13.35 -17.83
C MET A 83 -14.18 14.30 -18.11
N PRO A 84 -13.81 15.23 -17.21
CA PRO A 84 -12.67 16.14 -17.42
C PRO A 84 -11.33 15.42 -17.59
N TRP A 85 -11.13 14.28 -16.93
CA TRP A 85 -9.91 13.47 -17.03
C TRP A 85 -10.21 11.98 -16.90
N ARG A 86 -9.24 11.14 -17.27
CA ARG A 86 -9.32 9.67 -17.25
C ARG A 86 -8.11 9.08 -16.55
N THR A 87 -8.31 8.10 -15.69
CA THR A 87 -7.20 7.38 -15.04
C THR A 87 -6.62 6.32 -15.98
N VAL A 88 -5.41 6.54 -16.49
CA VAL A 88 -4.73 5.57 -17.36
C VAL A 88 -4.40 4.32 -16.55
N TRP A 89 -3.73 4.52 -15.42
CA TRP A 89 -3.40 3.50 -14.42
C TRP A 89 -3.17 4.19 -13.06
N ALA A 90 -3.32 3.43 -11.98
CA ALA A 90 -3.06 3.90 -10.62
C ALA A 90 -2.42 2.78 -9.80
N TRP A 91 -1.36 3.12 -9.07
CA TRP A 91 -0.71 2.29 -8.05
C TRP A 91 -0.95 2.98 -6.72
N TRP A 92 -2.12 2.73 -6.13
CA TRP A 92 -2.69 3.61 -5.11
C TRP A 92 -3.34 2.80 -3.99
N ARG A 93 -3.15 3.24 -2.74
CA ARG A 93 -3.74 2.64 -1.55
C ARG A 93 -5.26 2.84 -1.57
N PRO A 94 -6.08 1.78 -1.59
CA PRO A 94 -7.54 1.92 -1.48
C PRO A 94 -7.99 2.44 -0.11
N VAL A 95 -9.25 2.90 -0.01
CA VAL A 95 -9.91 3.36 1.24
C VAL A 95 -10.68 2.20 1.87
N GLY A 96 -10.23 1.66 2.99
CA GLY A 96 -10.59 0.26 3.45
C GLY A 96 -8.89 -2.19 3.57
N ALA A 97 -8.02 -2.71 2.62
CA ALA A 97 -6.94 -3.69 2.84
C ALA A 97 -5.88 -3.16 3.83
N TYR A 98 -5.83 -1.84 4.03
CA TYR A 98 -4.71 -1.10 4.62
C TYR A 98 -3.38 -1.55 3.98
N ARG A 99 -3.30 -1.53 2.63
CA ARG A 99 -2.09 -1.93 1.87
C ARG A 99 -1.86 -0.97 0.71
N ALA A 100 -0.67 -0.39 0.64
CA ALA A 100 -0.16 0.31 -0.53
C ALA A 100 0.70 -0.66 -1.37
N LYS A 101 0.70 -0.50 -2.70
CA LYS A 101 1.59 -1.26 -3.59
C LYS A 101 2.28 -0.31 -4.58
N PRO A 102 3.60 -0.08 -4.46
CA PRO A 102 4.49 -0.47 -3.35
C PRO A 102 4.15 0.29 -2.06
N ASN A 103 4.87 -0.01 -0.97
CA ASN A 103 4.79 0.81 0.24
C ASN A 103 5.59 2.13 0.06
N LEU A 104 4.86 3.23 -0.13
CA LEU A 104 5.40 4.60 -0.31
C LEU A 104 5.35 5.44 0.97
N SER A 105 5.10 4.79 2.09
CA SER A 105 5.04 5.44 3.40
C SER A 105 6.44 5.81 3.87
N GLY A 106 6.71 7.10 4.12
CA GLY A 106 7.99 7.58 4.62
C GLY A 106 8.63 8.63 3.71
N ASP A 107 9.96 8.72 3.75
CA ASP A 107 10.74 9.32 2.66
C ASP A 107 10.59 8.47 1.39
N ALA A 108 10.09 9.07 0.31
CA ALA A 108 9.74 8.41 -0.94
C ALA A 108 9.62 9.43 -2.09
N GLY A 109 9.80 8.97 -3.33
CA GLY A 109 9.70 9.84 -4.50
C GLY A 109 9.50 9.11 -5.83
N VAL A 110 9.10 9.88 -6.85
CA VAL A 110 9.16 9.48 -8.26
C VAL A 110 10.10 10.42 -9.02
N GLU A 111 11.11 9.87 -9.68
CA GLU A 111 11.88 10.57 -10.70
C GLU A 111 11.34 10.25 -12.09
N VAL A 112 11.18 11.26 -12.95
CA VAL A 112 10.93 11.06 -14.39
C VAL A 112 12.27 10.95 -15.10
N HIS A 113 12.48 9.85 -15.82
CA HIS A 113 13.69 9.57 -16.58
C HIS A 113 13.38 9.53 -18.07
N GLU A 114 14.20 10.18 -18.89
CA GLU A 114 13.98 10.37 -20.33
C GLU A 114 15.16 9.84 -21.15
N ALA A 115 14.87 9.08 -22.20
CA ALA A 115 15.86 8.56 -23.15
C ALA A 115 16.07 9.51 -24.35
N PRO A 116 17.20 9.43 -25.07
CA PRO A 116 17.48 10.28 -26.25
C PRO A 116 16.50 10.16 -27.43
N ASP A 117 15.55 9.22 -27.38
CA ASP A 117 14.47 9.04 -28.36
C ASP A 117 13.11 9.57 -27.87
N GLY A 118 13.05 10.20 -26.69
CA GLY A 118 11.84 10.76 -26.08
C GLY A 118 10.97 9.73 -25.33
N ARG A 119 11.42 8.47 -25.17
CA ARG A 119 10.75 7.54 -24.25
C ARG A 119 10.96 7.99 -22.81
N LEU A 120 9.91 7.86 -22.00
CA LEU A 120 9.93 8.13 -20.57
C LEU A 120 9.86 6.83 -19.76
N LEU A 121 10.48 6.84 -18.59
CA LEU A 121 10.30 5.88 -17.51
C LEU A 121 10.06 6.64 -16.20
N LEU A 122 9.34 6.02 -15.27
CA LEU A 122 9.22 6.50 -13.90
C LEU A 122 10.08 5.61 -13.00
N LYS A 123 10.96 6.20 -12.20
CA LYS A 123 11.70 5.50 -11.14
C LYS A 123 11.09 5.89 -9.80
N LEU A 124 10.34 4.95 -9.22
CA LEU A 124 9.66 5.08 -7.95
C LEU A 124 10.50 4.45 -6.84
N TRP A 125 10.69 5.13 -5.72
CA TRP A 125 11.47 4.64 -4.58
C TRP A 125 10.86 5.05 -3.24
N SER A 126 11.20 4.31 -2.17
CA SER A 126 10.94 4.71 -0.78
C SER A 126 12.08 4.23 0.13
N GLN A 127 12.16 4.75 1.35
CA GLN A 127 13.13 4.29 2.36
C GLN A 127 12.97 2.81 2.78
N TRP A 128 11.83 2.18 2.48
CA TRP A 128 11.52 0.80 2.87
C TRP A 128 11.47 -0.21 1.71
N THR A 129 11.34 0.23 0.46
CA THR A 129 11.27 -0.67 -0.72
C THR A 129 12.41 -0.43 -1.69
N GLN A 130 12.75 -1.42 -2.51
CA GLN A 130 13.68 -1.21 -3.63
C GLN A 130 13.06 -0.26 -4.67
N ALA A 131 13.91 0.37 -5.48
CA ALA A 131 13.45 1.24 -6.56
C ALA A 131 12.80 0.42 -7.68
N HIS A 132 11.57 0.80 -8.06
CA HIS A 132 10.82 0.19 -9.15
C HIS A 132 10.85 1.11 -10.39
N TRP A 133 11.02 0.52 -11.57
CA TRP A 133 10.96 1.24 -12.84
C TRP A 133 9.64 0.92 -13.54
N LEU A 134 8.90 1.93 -13.96
CA LEU A 134 7.56 1.81 -14.54
C LEU A 134 7.50 2.43 -15.93
N ASP A 135 6.75 1.80 -16.83
CA ASP A 135 6.28 2.43 -18.06
C ASP A 135 5.15 3.43 -17.75
N PRO A 136 5.33 4.75 -17.94
CA PRO A 136 4.29 5.75 -17.68
C PRO A 136 3.04 5.59 -18.55
N ALA A 137 3.10 4.85 -19.67
CA ALA A 137 1.93 4.59 -20.49
C ALA A 137 1.01 3.48 -19.95
N THR A 138 1.50 2.61 -19.05
CA THR A 138 0.76 1.41 -18.61
C THR A 138 0.80 1.12 -17.10
N GLY A 139 1.76 1.68 -16.35
CA GLY A 139 1.99 1.36 -14.94
C GLY A 139 2.60 -0.03 -14.72
N ILE A 140 3.15 -0.65 -15.77
CA ILE A 140 3.76 -1.98 -15.69
C ILE A 140 5.23 -1.85 -15.27
N ARG A 141 5.68 -2.72 -14.36
CA ARG A 141 7.09 -2.85 -13.98
C ARG A 141 7.94 -3.25 -15.19
N VAL A 142 9.01 -2.50 -15.41
CA VAL A 142 10.09 -2.83 -16.33
C VAL A 142 11.41 -3.05 -15.56
N PRO A 143 12.41 -3.72 -16.14
CA PRO A 143 13.76 -3.73 -15.58
C PRO A 143 14.34 -2.33 -15.49
N ALA A 144 15.27 -2.11 -14.55
CA ALA A 144 16.06 -0.88 -14.54
C ALA A 144 16.82 -0.70 -15.88
N PRO A 145 16.89 0.52 -16.44
CA PRO A 145 17.64 0.80 -17.66
C PRO A 145 19.14 0.65 -17.43
N ALA A 146 19.91 0.54 -18.52
CA ALA A 146 21.37 0.53 -18.43
C ALA A 146 21.91 1.94 -18.11
N ASP A 147 23.06 2.01 -17.42
CA ASP A 147 23.75 3.26 -17.08
C ASP A 147 23.90 4.18 -18.31
N GLY A 148 23.20 5.32 -18.29
CA GLY A 148 23.23 6.32 -19.36
C GLY A 148 22.34 6.04 -20.58
N GLU A 149 21.46 5.02 -20.54
CA GLU A 149 20.39 4.87 -21.54
C GLU A 149 19.30 5.94 -21.35
N PHE A 150 18.99 6.27 -20.11
CA PHE A 150 18.08 7.33 -19.69
C PHE A 150 18.79 8.35 -18.80
N THR A 151 18.26 9.57 -18.76
CA THR A 151 18.69 10.63 -17.83
C THR A 151 17.49 11.17 -17.05
N GLU A 152 17.69 11.42 -15.76
CA GLU A 152 16.73 12.11 -14.91
C GLU A 152 16.37 13.48 -15.51
N ARG A 153 15.08 13.77 -15.64
CA ARG A 153 14.58 15.08 -16.05
C ARG A 153 14.75 16.04 -14.87
N PRO A 154 15.42 17.21 -15.01
CA PRO A 154 15.53 18.18 -13.94
C PRO A 154 14.14 18.63 -13.45
N TYR A 155 13.99 18.78 -12.13
CA TYR A 155 12.73 19.24 -11.52
C TYR A 155 12.24 20.58 -12.12
N ASP A 156 13.13 21.56 -12.23
CA ASP A 156 12.87 22.88 -12.83
C ASP A 156 12.78 22.87 -14.38
N ALA A 157 12.73 21.71 -15.04
CA ALA A 157 12.64 21.66 -16.50
C ALA A 157 11.27 22.18 -16.97
N PRO A 158 11.20 23.18 -17.87
CA PRO A 158 9.93 23.67 -18.38
C PRO A 158 9.29 22.61 -19.30
N VAL A 159 8.33 21.86 -18.76
CA VAL A 159 7.58 20.86 -19.53
C VAL A 159 6.32 21.48 -20.11
N GLU A 160 6.28 21.66 -21.44
CA GLU A 160 5.04 21.99 -22.13
C GLU A 160 4.09 20.78 -22.11
N GLY A 161 2.92 20.94 -21.49
CA GLY A 161 1.88 19.93 -21.35
C GLY A 161 0.62 20.53 -20.71
N PRO A 162 -0.46 19.76 -20.55
CA PRO A 162 -1.58 20.24 -19.76
C PRO A 162 -1.20 20.32 -18.28
N VAL A 163 -1.70 21.34 -17.61
CA VAL A 163 -1.97 21.25 -16.17
C VAL A 163 -3.30 20.48 -15.99
N LEU A 164 -3.49 19.84 -14.84
CA LEU A 164 -4.82 19.46 -14.34
C LEU A 164 -5.00 20.07 -12.96
N PHE A 165 -6.22 20.53 -12.68
CA PHE A 165 -6.59 21.29 -11.48
C PHE A 165 -5.94 22.68 -11.40
N ASP A 166 -5.62 23.27 -12.56
CA ASP A 166 -5.15 24.66 -12.60
C ASP A 166 -6.23 25.63 -12.07
N PRO A 167 -5.97 26.47 -11.05
CA PRO A 167 -6.98 27.37 -10.52
C PRO A 167 -7.51 28.42 -11.53
N ASP A 168 -6.69 28.82 -12.50
CA ASP A 168 -7.04 29.81 -13.52
C ASP A 168 -7.67 29.14 -14.77
N ASP A 169 -7.15 27.99 -15.21
CA ASP A 169 -7.57 27.28 -16.44
C ASP A 169 -8.62 26.17 -16.24
N ASP A 170 -8.73 25.53 -15.07
CA ASP A 170 -9.67 24.41 -14.79
C ASP A 170 -10.89 24.77 -13.91
N GLN A 171 -10.95 26.00 -13.41
CA GLN A 171 -12.15 26.69 -12.87
C GLN A 171 -13.18 25.81 -12.14
N GLY A 172 -12.71 25.08 -11.11
CA GLY A 172 -13.58 24.41 -10.14
C GLY A 172 -13.60 22.88 -10.17
N LEU A 173 -12.62 22.22 -10.80
CA LEU A 173 -12.31 20.83 -10.46
C LEU A 173 -11.76 20.77 -9.02
N HIS A 174 -12.21 19.78 -8.24
CA HIS A 174 -11.71 19.50 -6.90
C HIS A 174 -10.42 18.67 -6.97
N GLN A 175 -9.32 19.28 -6.55
CA GLN A 175 -8.07 18.60 -6.20
C GLN A 175 -8.13 18.21 -4.71
N PRO A 176 -7.86 16.94 -4.34
CA PRO A 176 -7.70 16.58 -2.93
C PRO A 176 -6.48 17.30 -2.34
N ASP A 177 -6.58 17.79 -1.10
CA ASP A 177 -5.50 18.53 -0.41
C ASP A 177 -4.15 17.77 -0.31
N THR A 178 -4.14 16.44 -0.53
CA THR A 178 -2.92 15.60 -0.51
C THR A 178 -2.33 15.33 -1.89
N TRP A 179 -2.92 15.85 -2.97
CA TRP A 179 -2.33 15.80 -4.31
C TRP A 179 -1.54 17.09 -4.55
N GLU A 180 -0.21 17.00 -4.54
CA GLU A 180 0.68 18.16 -4.77
C GLU A 180 0.81 18.49 -6.28
N GLU A 181 1.91 19.13 -6.70
CA GLU A 181 2.10 19.65 -8.06
C GLU A 181 2.08 18.52 -9.12
N PRO A 182 1.26 18.63 -10.20
CA PRO A 182 1.22 17.64 -11.26
C PRO A 182 2.51 17.62 -12.08
N VAL A 183 3.09 16.43 -12.27
CA VAL A 183 4.28 16.25 -13.13
C VAL A 183 3.84 15.91 -14.56
N PRO A 184 4.08 16.77 -15.58
CA PRO A 184 3.59 16.51 -16.93
C PRO A 184 4.43 15.45 -17.66
N LEU A 185 3.75 14.48 -18.27
CA LEU A 185 4.35 13.39 -19.03
C LEU A 185 4.24 13.58 -20.55
N GLY A 186 3.57 14.65 -21.00
CA GLY A 186 3.26 14.92 -22.40
C GLY A 186 2.09 14.08 -22.93
N GLY A 187 1.65 14.36 -24.16
CA GLY A 187 0.54 13.61 -24.79
C GLY A 187 -0.77 13.66 -23.97
N ASP A 188 -1.12 14.86 -23.50
CA ASP A 188 -2.24 15.15 -22.59
C ASP A 188 -2.21 14.44 -21.22
N ARG A 189 -1.05 13.91 -20.79
CA ARG A 189 -0.92 13.17 -19.51
C ARG A 189 -0.13 13.91 -18.44
N VAL A 190 -0.56 13.71 -17.19
CA VAL A 190 0.10 14.17 -15.96
C VAL A 190 0.17 13.03 -14.95
N MET A 191 1.11 13.14 -14.01
CA MET A 191 1.27 12.23 -12.89
C MET A 191 1.06 12.97 -11.57
N PHE A 192 0.38 12.32 -10.62
CA PHE A 192 0.36 12.71 -9.21
C PHE A 192 1.02 11.62 -8.37
N PHE A 193 1.70 12.02 -7.30
CA PHE A 193 2.37 11.15 -6.34
C PHE A 193 2.20 11.74 -4.94
N GLU A 194 1.89 10.89 -3.97
CA GLU A 194 1.87 11.18 -2.53
C GLU A 194 2.04 9.86 -1.75
N PRO A 195 2.23 9.84 -0.42
CA PRO A 195 2.51 8.61 0.34
C PRO A 195 1.49 7.47 0.18
N ARG A 196 0.26 7.77 -0.27
CA ARG A 196 -0.75 6.75 -0.62
C ARG A 196 -0.55 6.10 -1.99
N GLY A 197 0.20 6.69 -2.92
CA GLY A 197 0.31 6.12 -4.27
C GLY A 197 0.92 7.01 -5.36
N VAL A 198 0.98 6.45 -6.56
CA VAL A 198 1.23 7.18 -7.82
C VAL A 198 0.10 6.89 -8.82
N VAL A 199 -0.35 7.91 -9.55
CA VAL A 199 -1.40 7.81 -10.57
C VAL A 199 -1.01 8.60 -11.81
N VAL A 200 -1.33 8.06 -12.99
CA VAL A 200 -1.27 8.81 -14.26
C VAL A 200 -2.68 9.08 -14.77
N LEU A 201 -2.97 10.36 -14.99
CA LEU A 201 -4.21 10.87 -15.56
C LEU A 201 -3.98 11.39 -16.98
N GLU A 202 -5.01 11.28 -17.81
CA GLU A 202 -5.08 11.81 -19.17
C GLU A 202 -6.21 12.85 -19.24
N ARG A 203 -5.88 14.10 -19.59
CA ARG A 203 -6.84 15.21 -19.73
C ARG A 203 -7.74 14.94 -20.93
N ASN A 204 -9.05 15.05 -20.75
CA ASN A 204 -10.00 14.78 -21.81
C ASN A 204 -10.31 16.05 -22.61
N GLY A 205 -9.66 16.22 -23.76
CA GLY A 205 -9.90 17.35 -24.68
C GLY A 205 -11.34 17.48 -25.20
N ALA A 206 -12.25 16.54 -24.93
CA ALA A 206 -13.69 16.69 -25.19
C ALA A 206 -14.45 17.49 -24.11
N ALA A 207 -13.82 17.84 -22.98
CA ALA A 207 -14.41 18.60 -21.88
C ALA A 207 -14.23 20.13 -22.00
N THR A 208 -13.75 20.63 -23.15
CA THR A 208 -13.35 22.05 -23.35
C THR A 208 -14.49 23.08 -23.29
N ASP A 209 -15.75 22.66 -23.34
CA ASP A 209 -16.92 23.53 -23.11
C ASP A 209 -17.31 23.63 -21.61
N GLY A 210 -16.51 23.03 -20.71
CA GLY A 210 -16.77 22.93 -19.28
C GLY A 210 -17.86 21.91 -18.92
N PRO A 211 -18.23 21.81 -17.62
CA PRO A 211 -19.34 20.98 -17.18
C PRO A 211 -20.68 21.57 -17.66
N THR A 212 -21.11 21.16 -18.85
CA THR A 212 -22.32 21.64 -19.55
C THR A 212 -23.65 21.21 -18.92
N ASP A 213 -23.65 20.48 -17.79
CA ASP A 213 -24.86 20.03 -17.11
C ASP A 213 -24.72 20.00 -15.58
N SER A 214 -25.66 20.68 -14.90
CA SER A 214 -25.83 20.84 -13.45
C SER A 214 -24.66 21.47 -12.67
N GLY A 215 -25.01 22.35 -11.72
CA GLY A 215 -24.03 22.92 -10.78
C GLY A 215 -23.44 21.86 -9.84
N ALA A 216 -22.32 22.19 -9.21
CA ALA A 216 -21.65 21.36 -8.22
C ALA A 216 -22.60 20.93 -7.09
N VAL A 217 -22.48 19.68 -6.66
CA VAL A 217 -23.30 19.08 -5.60
C VAL A 217 -22.48 18.06 -4.81
N SER A 218 -22.67 18.00 -3.49
CA SER A 218 -22.08 16.96 -2.66
C SER A 218 -22.66 15.60 -3.02
N TRP A 219 -21.80 14.62 -3.32
CA TRP A 219 -22.21 13.22 -3.51
C TRP A 219 -22.30 12.43 -2.19
N GLY A 220 -22.16 13.13 -1.06
CA GLY A 220 -22.17 12.58 0.29
C GLY A 220 -20.80 12.09 0.75
N GLU A 221 -20.75 11.67 2.01
CA GLU A 221 -19.60 11.02 2.65
C GLU A 221 -19.68 9.50 2.46
N GLY A 222 -18.52 8.83 2.39
CA GLY A 222 -18.41 7.38 2.31
C GLY A 222 -17.69 6.79 3.51
N GLY A 223 -18.19 5.67 4.03
CA GLY A 223 -17.35 4.77 4.83
C GLY A 223 -16.46 3.91 3.92
N PRO A 224 -15.31 3.41 4.42
CA PRO A 224 -14.40 2.55 3.66
C PRO A 224 -15.10 1.38 2.95
N TRP A 225 -14.68 1.08 1.72
CA TRP A 225 -15.36 0.07 0.88
C TRP A 225 -15.03 -1.37 1.28
N PHE A 226 -13.92 -1.57 2.01
CA PHE A 226 -13.47 -2.88 2.48
C PHE A 226 -13.94 -3.21 3.90
N THR A 227 -14.03 -4.51 4.22
CA THR A 227 -14.56 -5.05 5.49
C THR A 227 -13.55 -4.99 6.64
N GLY A 228 -12.84 -3.88 6.76
CA GLY A 228 -11.57 -3.84 7.49
C GLY A 228 -10.43 -4.58 6.77
N PRO A 229 -9.23 -4.63 7.39
CA PRO A 229 -8.08 -5.35 6.86
C PRO A 229 -8.33 -6.86 6.73
N THR A 230 -7.47 -7.55 5.98
CA THR A 230 -7.42 -9.03 6.03
C THR A 230 -7.06 -9.45 7.45
N ALA A 231 -8.00 -10.09 8.15
CA ALA A 231 -7.89 -10.40 9.57
C ALA A 231 -6.63 -11.21 9.93
N ALA A 232 -6.06 -10.94 11.10
CA ALA A 232 -4.88 -11.61 11.65
C ALA A 232 -4.86 -13.14 11.49
N GLU A 233 -6.02 -13.80 11.56
CA GLU A 233 -6.16 -15.26 11.52
C GLU A 233 -5.72 -15.90 10.19
N VAL A 234 -5.86 -15.19 9.05
CA VAL A 234 -5.58 -15.73 7.72
C VAL A 234 -4.09 -16.10 7.59
N PRO A 235 -3.74 -17.30 7.07
CA PRO A 235 -2.36 -17.70 6.80
C PRO A 235 -1.54 -16.69 5.98
N LEU A 236 -0.22 -16.75 6.16
CA LEU A 236 0.73 -16.18 5.22
C LEU A 236 0.83 -17.08 3.99
N ASP A 237 0.69 -16.49 2.81
CA ASP A 237 1.07 -17.08 1.53
C ASP A 237 2.11 -16.18 0.82
N ALA A 238 2.69 -16.69 -0.27
CA ALA A 238 3.71 -15.95 -1.01
C ALA A 238 3.18 -14.62 -1.55
N ALA A 239 1.92 -14.58 -1.99
CA ALA A 239 1.30 -13.37 -2.52
C ALA A 239 1.20 -12.29 -1.43
N ARG A 240 0.66 -12.62 -0.24
CA ARG A 240 0.54 -11.72 0.91
C ARG A 240 1.88 -11.12 1.34
N LEU A 241 2.94 -11.92 1.35
CA LEU A 241 4.27 -11.45 1.73
C LEU A 241 4.92 -10.61 0.61
N GLU A 242 4.71 -10.97 -0.65
CA GLU A 242 5.08 -10.14 -1.81
C GLU A 242 4.31 -8.80 -1.83
N GLU A 243 3.08 -8.72 -1.33
CA GLU A 243 2.35 -7.44 -1.16
C GLU A 243 3.03 -6.48 -0.18
N ALA A 244 3.71 -7.01 0.84
CA ALA A 244 4.23 -6.23 1.97
C ALA A 244 5.74 -5.96 1.89
N PHE A 245 6.52 -6.91 1.38
CA PHE A 245 8.00 -6.85 1.34
C PHE A 245 8.57 -6.77 -0.08
N ASP A 246 7.72 -6.87 -1.10
CA ASP A 246 8.09 -7.02 -2.51
C ASP A 246 8.87 -8.31 -2.85
N THR A 247 8.89 -8.69 -4.12
CA THR A 247 9.53 -9.92 -4.61
C THR A 247 11.00 -10.00 -4.19
N ASP A 248 11.73 -8.88 -4.29
CA ASP A 248 13.16 -8.82 -3.97
C ASP A 248 13.45 -8.67 -2.46
N GLY A 249 12.47 -8.28 -1.63
CA GLY A 249 12.59 -8.30 -0.17
C GLY A 249 12.41 -9.70 0.43
N MET A 250 11.81 -10.64 -0.30
CA MET A 250 11.53 -12.00 0.15
C MET A 250 12.60 -13.02 -0.24
N VAL A 251 12.85 -14.03 0.60
CA VAL A 251 13.59 -15.25 0.22
C VAL A 251 12.70 -16.48 0.36
N LEU A 252 12.67 -17.30 -0.70
CA LEU A 252 12.06 -18.63 -0.71
C LEU A 252 13.18 -19.68 -0.66
N LEU A 253 13.19 -20.52 0.36
CA LEU A 253 14.23 -21.54 0.54
C LEU A 253 13.83 -22.87 -0.10
N THR A 254 14.83 -23.69 -0.43
CA THR A 254 14.62 -25.11 -0.76
C THR A 254 14.76 -25.99 0.49
N GLN A 255 14.23 -27.21 0.46
CA GLN A 255 14.23 -28.13 1.62
C GLN A 255 15.64 -28.49 2.12
N ASP A 256 16.63 -28.46 1.22
CA ASP A 256 18.06 -28.69 1.47
C ASP A 256 18.82 -27.43 1.92
N GLN A 257 18.27 -26.22 1.71
CA GLN A 257 18.83 -24.97 2.24
C GLN A 257 18.43 -24.72 3.70
N LEU A 258 17.35 -25.33 4.20
CA LEU A 258 16.89 -25.18 5.58
C LEU A 258 17.89 -25.79 6.60
N PRO A 259 18.04 -25.19 7.79
CA PRO A 259 18.88 -25.73 8.87
C PRO A 259 18.61 -27.21 9.15
N ALA A 260 19.67 -28.02 9.25
CA ALA A 260 19.54 -29.46 9.44
C ALA A 260 18.80 -29.84 10.75
N ALA A 261 18.96 -29.02 11.79
CA ALA A 261 18.29 -29.22 13.08
C ALA A 261 16.81 -28.78 13.11
N LEU A 262 16.33 -27.99 12.14
CA LEU A 262 14.96 -27.48 12.11
C LEU A 262 13.99 -28.60 11.72
N THR A 263 13.31 -29.18 12.70
CA THR A 263 12.33 -30.27 12.52
C THR A 263 10.87 -29.78 12.54
N HIS A 264 10.60 -28.58 13.06
CA HIS A 264 9.26 -28.01 13.14
C HIS A 264 8.63 -27.78 11.76
N VAL A 265 7.66 -28.64 11.40
CA VAL A 265 7.07 -28.69 10.06
C VAL A 265 6.47 -27.34 9.59
N PRO A 266 5.62 -26.63 10.37
CA PRO A 266 5.09 -25.33 9.94
C PRO A 266 6.16 -24.28 9.61
N THR A 267 7.26 -24.21 10.38
CA THR A 267 8.37 -23.29 10.09
C THR A 267 9.09 -23.65 8.80
N ARG A 268 9.26 -24.96 8.52
CA ARG A 268 9.81 -25.44 7.24
C ARG A 268 8.86 -25.13 6.08
N GLU A 269 7.55 -25.33 6.26
CA GLU A 269 6.53 -25.09 5.23
C GLU A 269 6.41 -23.60 4.90
N LEU A 270 6.38 -22.71 5.90
CA LEU A 270 6.41 -21.26 5.70
C LEU A 270 7.60 -20.84 4.81
N ALA A 271 8.82 -21.22 5.20
CA ALA A 271 10.05 -20.78 4.55
C ALA A 271 10.25 -21.30 3.10
N VAL A 272 9.54 -22.36 2.71
CA VAL A 272 9.64 -22.99 1.37
C VAL A 272 8.38 -22.81 0.51
N THR A 273 7.32 -22.18 1.03
CA THR A 273 6.08 -21.93 0.27
C THR A 273 5.68 -20.46 0.21
N ALA A 274 5.74 -19.74 1.33
CA ALA A 274 5.51 -18.29 1.37
C ALA A 274 6.82 -17.48 1.38
N GLY A 275 7.88 -18.08 1.94
CA GLY A 275 9.19 -17.45 2.13
C GLY A 275 9.30 -16.71 3.46
N LEU A 276 10.42 -16.01 3.64
CA LEU A 276 10.72 -15.16 4.79
C LEU A 276 11.24 -13.79 4.30
N PRO A 277 10.96 -12.69 5.01
CA PRO A 277 11.55 -11.39 4.67
C PRO A 277 13.06 -11.42 4.92
N LYS A 278 13.86 -11.08 3.90
CA LYS A 278 15.33 -10.96 4.00
C LYS A 278 15.72 -9.82 4.94
N TRP A 279 14.96 -8.73 4.88
CA TRP A 279 15.15 -7.50 5.61
C TRP A 279 13.80 -6.87 5.96
N PHE A 280 13.77 -6.10 7.03
CA PHE A 280 12.66 -5.26 7.46
C PHE A 280 13.26 -4.06 8.21
N ALA A 281 12.58 -2.92 8.20
CA ALA A 281 12.93 -1.78 9.04
C ALA A 281 11.71 -0.90 9.33
N ALA A 282 11.70 -0.28 10.51
CA ALA A 282 10.72 0.72 10.91
C ALA A 282 11.39 1.74 11.84
N GLY A 283 11.29 3.03 11.51
CA GLY A 283 11.96 4.09 12.25
C GLY A 283 13.48 3.89 12.26
N VAL A 284 14.07 3.81 13.45
CA VAL A 284 15.52 3.63 13.64
C VAL A 284 15.95 2.16 13.81
N ALA A 285 15.01 1.21 13.68
CA ALA A 285 15.26 -0.21 13.87
C ALA A 285 15.25 -0.98 12.55
N THR A 286 16.17 -1.94 12.39
CA THR A 286 16.22 -2.86 11.24
C THR A 286 16.32 -4.31 11.70
N PHE A 287 15.82 -5.24 10.88
CA PHE A 287 15.97 -6.68 11.01
C PHE A 287 16.65 -7.24 9.76
N THR A 288 17.61 -8.15 9.92
CA THR A 288 18.21 -8.92 8.82
C THR A 288 18.12 -10.42 9.09
N LEU A 289 17.63 -11.18 8.11
CA LEU A 289 17.45 -12.62 8.18
C LEU A 289 18.79 -13.36 7.97
N ALA A 290 19.13 -14.22 8.93
CA ALA A 290 20.37 -15.01 8.90
C ALA A 290 20.37 -16.11 7.82
N TRP A 291 19.21 -16.46 7.26
CA TRP A 291 19.05 -17.54 6.28
C TRP A 291 19.10 -17.05 4.82
N SER A 292 19.24 -15.75 4.60
CA SER A 292 19.10 -15.06 3.30
C SER A 292 20.15 -15.45 2.24
N ASP A 293 21.28 -16.04 2.63
CA ASP A 293 22.40 -16.37 1.72
C ASP A 293 22.39 -17.83 1.21
N GLY A 294 21.34 -18.59 1.54
CA GLY A 294 21.16 -19.99 1.15
C GLY A 294 22.03 -21.00 1.92
N LYS A 295 22.82 -20.59 2.91
CA LYS A 295 23.72 -21.48 3.69
C LYS A 295 23.13 -21.92 5.05
N ALA A 296 21.86 -21.60 5.32
CA ALA A 296 21.20 -21.86 6.59
C ALA A 296 21.26 -23.34 7.03
N HIS A 297 21.39 -24.28 6.09
CA HIS A 297 21.63 -25.70 6.34
C HIS A 297 22.73 -25.99 7.37
N GLY A 298 23.82 -25.22 7.33
CA GLY A 298 24.96 -25.35 8.23
C GLY A 298 24.85 -24.56 9.55
N LEU A 299 23.67 -24.02 9.87
CA LEU A 299 23.42 -23.39 11.18
C LEU A 299 23.13 -24.47 12.22
N GLU A 300 24.04 -24.60 13.18
CA GLU A 300 23.84 -25.38 14.40
C GLU A 300 23.06 -24.56 15.44
N PRO A 301 22.31 -25.22 16.35
CA PRO A 301 21.70 -24.56 17.50
C PRO A 301 22.75 -23.94 18.44
N ASP A 302 22.37 -22.88 19.16
CA ASP A 302 23.22 -22.22 20.16
C ASP A 302 23.28 -22.98 21.50
N GLU A 303 23.93 -22.37 22.50
CA GLU A 303 24.04 -22.93 23.86
C GLU A 303 22.69 -23.11 24.59
N ASN A 304 21.61 -22.51 24.09
CA ASN A 304 20.24 -22.66 24.58
C ASN A 304 19.45 -23.70 23.75
N GLY A 305 20.05 -24.29 22.71
CA GLY A 305 19.40 -25.20 21.76
C GLY A 305 18.57 -24.48 20.71
N LEU A 306 18.79 -23.18 20.46
CA LEU A 306 17.98 -22.37 19.54
C LEU A 306 18.74 -22.03 18.26
N LEU A 307 18.07 -22.07 17.11
CA LEU A 307 18.64 -21.68 15.82
C LEU A 307 18.55 -20.16 15.62
N HIS A 308 19.60 -19.54 15.09
CA HIS A 308 19.58 -18.12 14.77
C HIS A 308 18.74 -17.87 13.51
N LEU A 309 17.62 -17.14 13.65
CA LEU A 309 16.70 -16.77 12.56
C LEU A 309 17.14 -15.45 11.90
N GLY A 310 17.50 -14.45 12.71
CA GLY A 310 17.94 -13.14 12.24
C GLY A 310 18.36 -12.23 13.38
N THR A 311 18.70 -10.99 13.07
CA THR A 311 19.18 -10.00 14.05
C THR A 311 18.45 -8.69 13.85
N PHE A 312 17.95 -8.11 14.94
CA PHE A 312 17.57 -6.71 15.04
C PHE A 312 18.76 -5.83 15.44
N GLU A 313 18.89 -4.69 14.80
CA GLU A 313 19.59 -3.51 15.30
C GLU A 313 18.51 -2.51 15.76
N LEU A 314 18.51 -2.14 17.04
CA LEU A 314 17.44 -1.34 17.69
C LEU A 314 17.95 0.08 18.04
N ALA A 315 18.74 0.66 17.13
CA ALA A 315 19.52 1.89 17.30
C ALA A 315 20.53 1.88 18.47
N TYR A 316 21.38 2.91 18.54
CA TYR A 316 22.31 3.20 19.65
C TYR A 316 23.16 2.02 20.20
N ALA A 317 23.46 1.04 19.33
CA ALA A 317 24.13 -0.23 19.64
C ALA A 317 23.36 -1.22 20.53
N ASP A 318 22.05 -1.02 20.71
CA ASP A 318 21.13 -2.07 21.18
C ASP A 318 20.91 -3.10 20.06
N THR A 319 21.09 -4.38 20.37
CA THR A 319 21.00 -5.47 19.39
C THR A 319 20.25 -6.68 19.94
N GLY A 320 19.44 -7.29 19.07
CA GLY A 320 18.56 -8.42 19.40
C GLY A 320 18.75 -9.59 18.46
N ARG A 321 19.31 -10.70 18.94
CA ARG A 321 19.33 -11.96 18.17
C ARG A 321 17.95 -12.61 18.27
N VAL A 322 17.27 -12.77 17.15
CA VAL A 322 16.00 -13.51 17.01
C VAL A 322 16.33 -14.98 16.78
N LEU A 323 15.83 -15.84 17.64
CA LEU A 323 16.14 -17.25 17.70
C LEU A 323 14.85 -18.08 17.58
N VAL A 324 14.92 -19.25 16.92
CA VAL A 324 13.79 -20.17 16.75
C VAL A 324 14.08 -21.53 17.36
N HIS A 325 13.14 -22.05 18.16
CA HIS A 325 13.27 -23.38 18.76
C HIS A 325 13.07 -24.47 17.69
N PRO A 326 14.04 -25.40 17.47
CA PRO A 326 14.06 -26.22 16.26
C PRO A 326 12.87 -27.18 16.11
N GLU A 327 12.29 -27.64 17.23
CA GLU A 327 11.21 -28.63 17.26
C GLU A 327 9.80 -28.02 17.36
N THR A 328 9.68 -26.76 17.81
CA THR A 328 8.36 -26.13 18.09
C THR A 328 8.13 -24.81 17.33
N GLY A 329 9.13 -24.30 16.60
CA GLY A 329 9.01 -23.05 15.84
C GLY A 329 8.90 -21.78 16.68
N THR A 330 8.83 -21.90 18.01
CA THR A 330 8.69 -20.80 18.96
C THR A 330 9.84 -19.82 18.84
N VAL A 331 9.53 -18.53 18.80
CA VAL A 331 10.51 -17.46 18.60
C VAL A 331 10.84 -16.80 19.93
N SER A 332 12.13 -16.76 20.22
CA SER A 332 12.70 -16.11 21.40
C SER A 332 13.72 -15.05 20.97
N MET A 333 14.00 -14.09 21.85
CA MET A 333 14.96 -13.03 21.59
C MET A 333 16.04 -12.98 22.69
N VAL A 334 17.28 -12.73 22.27
CA VAL A 334 18.42 -12.39 23.14
C VAL A 334 18.82 -10.96 22.85
N ARG A 335 18.49 -10.04 23.76
CA ARG A 335 18.82 -8.60 23.70
C ARG A 335 20.04 -8.31 24.56
N ASN A 336 21.07 -7.66 24.00
CA ASN A 336 22.29 -7.21 24.72
C ASN A 336 22.95 -8.25 25.66
N GLY A 337 22.95 -9.52 25.27
CA GLY A 337 23.56 -10.61 26.04
C GLY A 337 22.77 -11.09 27.26
N GLN A 338 21.50 -10.69 27.41
CA GLN A 338 20.57 -11.29 28.37
C GLN A 338 20.15 -12.70 27.93
N GLY A 339 19.64 -13.52 28.85
CA GLY A 339 19.09 -14.84 28.51
C GLY A 339 17.87 -14.75 27.58
N PRO A 340 17.58 -15.81 26.79
CA PRO A 340 16.48 -15.79 25.84
C PRO A 340 15.12 -15.64 26.53
N PHE A 341 14.30 -14.70 26.05
CA PHE A 341 12.90 -14.53 26.45
C PHE A 341 11.94 -14.83 25.29
N PRO A 342 10.70 -15.32 25.56
CA PRO A 342 9.70 -15.53 24.52
C PRO A 342 9.36 -14.22 23.81
N PHE A 343 9.31 -14.22 22.47
CA PHE A 343 9.17 -13.00 21.67
C PHE A 343 8.05 -13.09 20.63
N ALA A 344 7.77 -14.29 20.10
CA ALA A 344 6.51 -14.62 19.43
C ALA A 344 6.23 -16.13 19.53
N ARG A 345 4.95 -16.52 19.55
CA ARG A 345 4.45 -17.90 19.67
C ARG A 345 5.14 -18.89 18.73
N ASP A 346 5.35 -18.48 17.48
CA ASP A 346 5.97 -19.24 16.42
C ASP A 346 6.52 -18.31 15.32
N THR A 347 7.17 -18.90 14.31
CA THR A 347 7.79 -18.17 13.20
C THR A 347 6.78 -17.47 12.29
N GLU A 348 5.56 -17.99 12.16
CA GLU A 348 4.53 -17.35 11.34
C GLU A 348 3.98 -16.12 12.06
N THR A 349 3.71 -16.22 13.36
CA THR A 349 3.33 -15.10 14.23
C THR A 349 4.39 -13.98 14.15
N PHE A 350 5.69 -14.32 14.23
CA PHE A 350 6.78 -13.34 14.08
C PHE A 350 6.72 -12.61 12.72
N VAL A 351 6.61 -13.33 11.60
CA VAL A 351 6.57 -12.70 10.27
C VAL A 351 5.25 -11.92 10.05
N ARG A 352 4.12 -12.39 10.59
CA ARG A 352 2.84 -11.66 10.56
C ARG A 352 2.93 -10.32 11.31
N LEU A 353 3.70 -10.21 12.41
CA LEU A 353 3.91 -8.93 13.11
C LEU A 353 4.67 -7.93 12.23
N LEU A 354 5.71 -8.38 11.50
CA LEU A 354 6.45 -7.54 10.55
C LEU A 354 5.56 -7.12 9.34
N GLU A 355 4.79 -8.06 8.78
CA GLU A 355 3.81 -7.77 7.72
C GLU A 355 2.76 -6.75 8.17
N THR A 356 2.34 -6.83 9.43
CA THR A 356 1.33 -5.94 10.01
C THR A 356 1.85 -4.51 10.13
N VAL A 357 3.14 -4.29 10.44
CA VAL A 357 3.74 -2.95 10.38
C VAL A 357 3.71 -2.39 8.95
N TYR A 358 4.23 -3.11 7.95
CA TYR A 358 4.27 -2.63 6.56
C TYR A 358 2.91 -2.50 5.88
N ARG A 359 1.92 -3.29 6.32
CA ARG A 359 0.51 -3.14 5.97
C ARG A 359 -0.01 -1.80 6.52
N PHE A 360 -0.11 -1.66 7.83
CA PHE A 360 -0.80 -0.52 8.45
C PHE A 360 -0.05 0.82 8.38
N MET A 361 1.26 0.85 8.16
CA MET A 361 2.08 2.09 8.13
C MET A 361 1.45 3.23 7.31
N GLY A 362 1.00 2.95 6.08
CA GLY A 362 0.37 3.95 5.20
C GLY A 362 -1.05 4.38 5.62
N ALA A 363 -1.67 3.68 6.56
CA ALA A 363 -2.96 4.01 7.16
C ALA A 363 -2.81 4.67 8.55
N CYS A 364 -1.72 4.44 9.27
CA CYS A 364 -1.39 5.17 10.50
C CYS A 364 -0.91 6.58 10.18
N TRP A 365 0.04 6.73 9.25
CA TRP A 365 0.58 8.05 8.88
C TRP A 365 -0.30 8.84 7.92
N ASN A 366 -0.95 8.16 6.96
CA ASN A 366 -1.73 8.82 5.89
C ASN A 366 -3.15 8.21 5.78
N PRO A 367 -3.96 8.22 6.86
CA PRO A 367 -5.34 7.71 6.84
C PRO A 367 -6.21 8.46 5.80
N TYR A 368 -7.29 7.82 5.39
CA TYR A 368 -8.43 8.49 4.76
C TYR A 368 -9.48 8.90 5.81
N PRO A 369 -10.42 9.79 5.46
CA PRO A 369 -11.60 10.03 6.28
C PRO A 369 -12.30 8.72 6.69
N GLY A 370 -12.55 8.57 7.99
CA GLY A 370 -13.18 7.37 8.56
C GLY A 370 -12.28 6.14 8.75
N GLU A 371 -11.01 6.17 8.36
CA GLU A 371 -10.03 5.13 8.73
C GLU A 371 -9.44 5.38 10.13
N TYR A 372 -9.18 4.31 10.88
CA TYR A 372 -8.63 4.36 12.24
C TYR A 372 -7.34 3.52 12.35
N GLY A 373 -6.39 3.76 11.43
CA GLY A 373 -5.21 2.92 11.19
C GLY A 373 -4.45 2.53 12.47
N GLU A 374 -4.11 3.49 13.33
CA GLU A 374 -3.44 3.28 14.62
C GLU A 374 -4.19 2.28 15.52
N ARG A 375 -5.49 2.52 15.73
CA ARG A 375 -6.34 1.70 16.59
C ARG A 375 -6.54 0.29 16.04
N ASP A 376 -6.75 0.19 14.74
CA ASP A 376 -6.96 -1.10 14.07
C ASP A 376 -5.66 -1.92 14.04
N PHE A 377 -4.51 -1.25 13.86
CA PHE A 377 -3.16 -1.84 13.99
C PHE A 377 -2.91 -2.39 15.40
N LEU A 378 -3.13 -1.57 16.43
CA LEU A 378 -2.96 -1.98 17.83
C LEU A 378 -3.90 -3.15 18.21
N SER A 379 -5.12 -3.16 17.67
CA SER A 379 -6.06 -4.28 17.85
C SER A 379 -5.62 -5.56 17.14
N GLU A 380 -4.97 -5.46 15.97
CA GLU A 380 -4.47 -6.60 15.20
C GLU A 380 -3.24 -7.24 15.87
N VAL A 381 -2.23 -6.44 16.27
CA VAL A 381 -1.01 -6.97 16.92
C VAL A 381 -1.31 -7.61 18.28
N ALA A 382 -2.22 -7.02 19.07
CA ALA A 382 -2.68 -7.57 20.34
C ALA A 382 -3.42 -8.92 20.19
N ALA A 383 -4.18 -9.10 19.11
CA ALA A 383 -4.87 -10.35 18.81
C ALA A 383 -3.91 -11.42 18.27
N LEU A 384 -2.91 -11.01 17.49
CA LEU A 384 -1.89 -11.87 16.89
C LEU A 384 -0.92 -12.43 17.95
N GLU A 385 -0.31 -11.54 18.75
CA GLU A 385 0.63 -11.88 19.81
C GLU A 385 0.44 -10.98 21.05
N PRO A 386 -0.28 -11.45 22.10
CA PRO A 386 -0.46 -10.70 23.33
C PRO A 386 0.84 -10.26 24.01
N LEU A 387 1.95 -11.01 23.85
CA LEU A 387 3.27 -10.61 24.39
C LEU A 387 3.84 -9.33 23.75
N SER A 388 3.28 -8.87 22.63
CA SER A 388 3.68 -7.59 22.01
C SER A 388 3.10 -6.36 22.72
N VAL A 389 2.04 -6.54 23.52
CA VAL A 389 1.29 -5.46 24.21
C VAL A 389 1.21 -5.64 25.74
N ASP A 390 1.92 -6.62 26.29
CA ASP A 390 1.97 -6.91 27.73
C ASP A 390 3.14 -6.17 28.41
N GLU A 391 2.84 -5.03 29.04
CA GLU A 391 3.77 -4.14 29.75
C GLU A 391 4.66 -4.87 30.79
N GLU A 392 4.26 -6.03 31.33
CA GLU A 392 5.07 -6.79 32.28
C GLU A 392 6.19 -7.62 31.60
N THR A 393 6.27 -7.63 30.26
CA THR A 393 7.16 -8.52 29.49
C THR A 393 8.37 -7.82 28.82
N PRO A 394 9.54 -8.49 28.70
CA PRO A 394 10.67 -7.98 27.91
C PRO A 394 10.38 -7.90 26.40
N ALA A 395 9.38 -8.63 25.91
CA ALA A 395 8.95 -8.62 24.52
C ALA A 395 8.26 -7.31 24.15
N HIS A 396 7.36 -6.82 25.01
CA HIS A 396 6.69 -5.55 24.81
C HIS A 396 7.68 -4.39 24.63
N SER A 397 8.69 -4.24 25.49
CA SER A 397 9.73 -3.19 25.36
C SER A 397 10.50 -3.17 24.02
N VAL A 398 10.42 -4.25 23.23
CA VAL A 398 10.98 -4.31 21.88
C VAL A 398 9.90 -4.07 20.83
N TRP A 399 8.73 -4.69 20.98
CA TRP A 399 7.60 -4.50 20.06
C TRP A 399 7.06 -3.07 20.11
N GLU A 400 6.88 -2.49 21.29
CA GLU A 400 6.60 -1.06 21.54
C GLU A 400 7.54 -0.15 20.72
N HIS A 401 8.85 -0.37 20.79
CA HIS A 401 9.82 0.43 20.03
C HIS A 401 9.68 0.28 18.51
N LEU A 402 9.34 -0.93 18.02
CA LEU A 402 9.08 -1.19 16.59
C LEU A 402 7.72 -0.65 16.13
N PHE A 403 6.75 -0.53 17.03
CA PHE A 403 5.38 -0.08 16.75
C PHE A 403 5.26 1.44 16.83
N ALA A 404 5.90 2.08 17.83
CA ALA A 404 6.00 3.53 17.98
C ALA A 404 6.54 4.20 16.70
N ALA A 405 7.38 3.49 15.95
CA ALA A 405 7.85 3.91 14.63
C ALA A 405 6.74 4.21 13.61
N ILE A 406 5.51 3.68 13.78
CA ILE A 406 4.36 3.99 12.92
C ILE A 406 3.12 4.52 13.68
N VAL A 407 3.08 4.47 15.01
CA VAL A 407 1.96 5.02 15.83
C VAL A 407 2.29 6.31 16.58
N GLU A 408 3.57 6.62 16.82
CA GLU A 408 4.01 7.83 17.55
C GLU A 408 4.92 8.73 16.73
N LEU A 409 5.86 8.16 15.98
CA LEU A 409 6.79 8.92 15.15
C LEU A 409 6.14 9.34 13.83
N SER A 410 6.50 10.53 13.33
CA SER A 410 6.14 10.96 11.98
C SER A 410 6.83 10.09 10.90
N PRO A 411 6.43 10.20 9.61
CA PRO A 411 7.15 9.56 8.49
C PRO A 411 8.66 9.78 8.45
N TRP A 412 9.15 10.84 9.10
CA TRP A 412 10.55 11.26 9.18
C TRP A 412 11.31 10.70 10.41
N GLY A 413 10.65 9.92 11.28
CA GLY A 413 11.27 9.25 12.43
C GLY A 413 11.51 10.14 13.66
N PHE A 414 10.82 11.28 13.77
CA PHE A 414 10.81 12.20 14.91
C PHE A 414 9.48 12.94 15.05
#